data_AF-A0A0S8AFL5-F1
#
_entry.id   AF-A0A0S8AFL5-F1
#
_cell.length_a   1.000
_cell.length_b   1.000
_cell.length_c   1.000
_cell.angle_alpha   90.00
_cell.angle_beta   90.00
_cell.angle_gamma   90.00
#
_symmetry.space_group_name_H-M   'P 1'
#
loop_
_entity.id
_entity.type
_entity.pdbx_description
1 polymer ?
#
loop_
_entity_poly.entity_id
_entity_poly.type
_entity_poly.pdbx_seq_one_letter_code
_entity_poly.pdbx_strand_id
1 'polypeptide(L)'
;MSKKASFIVILLVPVLLGAAHPKNKGPEPEPQKIVQAVRANGPISIDGVLNETVWQKKGYSDFTMSDPNDGEQPTEKTEVWIAYDEKALYVAARLYDSEPKLIKCR
;
A
#
# COMPACT_ATOMS: atom_id res chain seq x y z
N MET A 1 -80.92 -0.64 35.00
CA MET A 1 -79.73 -1.27 35.61
C MET A 1 -78.50 -0.88 34.80
N SER A 2 -77.55 -0.25 35.47
CA SER A 2 -76.42 0.51 34.91
C SER A 2 -75.27 -0.41 34.47
N LYS A 3 -74.58 -0.06 33.37
CA LYS A 3 -73.10 -0.13 33.26
C LYS A 3 -72.60 0.55 31.96
N LYS A 4 -72.34 1.86 32.13
CA LYS A 4 -71.11 2.62 31.79
C LYS A 4 -70.43 2.37 30.43
N ALA A 5 -70.42 3.41 29.62
CA ALA A 5 -69.46 3.63 28.54
C ALA A 5 -68.01 3.65 29.08
N SER A 6 -67.08 3.05 28.34
CA SER A 6 -65.63 3.21 28.54
C SER A 6 -64.97 3.31 27.18
N PHE A 7 -64.53 4.53 26.88
CA PHE A 7 -63.60 4.85 25.80
C PHE A 7 -62.23 4.27 26.15
N ILE A 8 -61.68 3.41 25.29
CA ILE A 8 -60.26 3.03 25.34
C ILE A 8 -59.63 3.55 24.06
N VAL A 9 -58.83 4.60 24.21
CA VAL A 9 -57.92 5.14 23.20
C VAL A 9 -56.72 4.19 23.16
N ILE A 10 -56.57 3.40 22.09
CA ILE A 10 -55.34 2.63 21.85
C ILE A 10 -54.36 3.56 21.14
N LEU A 11 -53.36 4.03 21.89
CA LEU A 11 -52.27 4.86 21.42
C LEU A 11 -51.28 3.99 20.62
N LEU A 12 -51.20 4.23 19.31
CA LEU A 12 -50.34 3.48 18.38
C LEU A 12 -48.93 4.10 18.41
N VAL A 13 -48.00 3.48 19.15
CA VAL A 13 -46.58 3.86 19.16
C VAL A 13 -45.89 3.13 18.01
N PRO A 14 -45.28 3.82 17.01
CA PRO A 14 -44.49 3.13 16.01
C PRO A 14 -43.16 2.74 16.64
N VAL A 15 -42.97 1.43 16.86
CA VAL A 15 -41.66 0.86 17.17
C VAL A 15 -40.79 1.01 15.93
N LEU A 16 -39.98 2.08 15.90
CA LEU A 16 -38.86 2.23 14.99
C LEU A 16 -37.77 1.24 15.40
N LEU A 17 -37.94 -0.01 15.00
CA LEU A 17 -36.88 -1.00 15.02
C LEU A 17 -35.93 -0.66 13.86
N GLY A 18 -35.04 0.29 14.12
CA GLY A 18 -33.89 0.52 13.25
C GLY A 18 -33.03 -0.74 13.28
N ALA A 19 -33.19 -1.61 12.27
CA ALA A 19 -32.29 -2.71 12.04
C ALA A 19 -30.89 -2.13 11.80
N ALA A 20 -30.05 -2.20 12.82
CA ALA A 20 -28.62 -2.01 12.68
C ALA A 20 -28.12 -3.16 11.79
N HIS A 21 -28.08 -2.92 10.49
CA HIS A 21 -27.41 -3.80 9.56
C HIS A 21 -25.95 -3.88 10.00
N PRO A 22 -25.40 -5.06 10.30
CA PRO A 22 -23.96 -5.18 10.46
C PRO A 22 -23.35 -4.76 9.13
N LYS A 23 -22.65 -3.61 9.11
CA LYS A 23 -21.76 -3.27 8.00
C LYS A 23 -20.71 -4.37 7.98
N ASN A 24 -20.91 -5.34 7.09
CA ASN A 24 -19.90 -6.31 6.72
C ASN A 24 -18.71 -5.48 6.24
N LYS A 25 -17.69 -5.32 7.10
CA LYS A 25 -16.43 -4.70 6.69
C LYS A 25 -15.85 -5.67 5.68
N GLY A 26 -15.90 -5.31 4.39
CA GLY A 26 -15.12 -6.01 3.37
C GLY A 26 -13.64 -6.05 3.77
N PRO A 27 -12.81 -6.87 3.09
CA PRO A 27 -11.39 -6.92 3.41
C PRO A 27 -10.84 -5.50 3.51
N GLU A 28 -10.25 -5.19 4.67
CA GLU A 28 -9.65 -3.88 4.92
C GLU A 28 -8.55 -3.68 3.87
N PRO A 29 -8.53 -2.55 3.15
CA PRO A 29 -7.56 -2.36 2.08
C PRO A 29 -6.15 -2.46 2.67
N GLU A 30 -5.33 -3.33 2.08
CA GLU A 30 -3.90 -3.41 2.38
C GLU A 30 -3.29 -2.00 2.30
N PRO A 31 -2.47 -1.60 3.30
CA PRO A 31 -1.87 -0.27 3.30
C PRO A 31 -1.06 -0.05 2.02
N GLN A 32 -1.34 1.06 1.33
CA GLN A 32 -0.64 1.39 0.10
C GLN A 32 0.86 1.61 0.38
N LYS A 33 1.72 0.86 -0.32
CA LYS A 33 3.16 1.05 -0.31
C LYS A 33 3.53 2.34 -1.03
N ILE A 34 4.23 3.25 -0.35
CA ILE A 34 4.62 4.56 -0.88
C ILE A 34 6.14 4.61 -1.03
N VAL A 35 6.61 5.01 -2.22
CA VAL A 35 8.01 5.33 -2.49
C VAL A 35 8.13 6.82 -2.79
N GLN A 36 8.93 7.54 -2.01
CA GLN A 36 9.12 8.97 -2.20
C GLN A 36 10.18 9.25 -3.26
N ALA A 37 9.82 10.04 -4.28
CA ALA A 37 10.78 10.61 -5.22
C ALA A 37 11.50 11.81 -4.59
N VAL A 38 12.82 11.90 -4.77
CA VAL A 38 13.66 12.96 -4.18
C VAL A 38 14.27 13.83 -5.28
N ARG A 39 14.22 15.15 -5.13
CA ARG A 39 14.89 16.05 -6.09
C ARG A 39 16.41 15.85 -6.05
N ALA A 40 17.04 15.70 -7.20
CA ALA A 40 18.49 15.56 -7.31
C ALA A 40 19.21 16.88 -6.99
N ASN A 41 20.30 16.81 -6.22
CA ASN A 41 21.15 17.95 -5.88
C ASN A 41 22.43 17.97 -6.74
N GLY A 42 22.26 17.82 -8.05
CA GLY A 42 23.35 17.69 -9.01
C GLY A 42 22.95 16.84 -10.23
N PRO A 43 23.80 16.77 -11.26
CA PRO A 43 23.57 15.88 -12.38
C PRO A 43 23.60 14.42 -11.93
N ILE A 44 22.78 13.58 -12.57
CA ILE A 44 22.79 12.12 -12.41
C ILE A 44 23.41 11.51 -13.67
N SER A 45 24.43 10.67 -13.49
CA SER A 45 25.03 9.88 -14.57
C SER A 45 24.27 8.56 -14.75
N ILE A 46 24.04 8.16 -15.99
CA ILE A 46 23.41 6.86 -16.31
C ILE A 46 24.50 5.91 -16.81
N ASP A 47 25.41 5.54 -15.91
CA ASP A 47 26.54 4.64 -16.18
C ASP A 47 26.46 3.31 -15.40
N GLY A 48 25.42 3.15 -14.57
CA GLY A 48 25.21 1.97 -13.72
C GLY A 48 25.95 2.01 -12.38
N VAL A 49 26.69 3.07 -12.08
CA VAL A 49 27.40 3.26 -10.81
C VAL A 49 26.56 4.16 -9.90
N LEU A 50 26.08 3.61 -8.78
CA LEU A 50 25.21 4.33 -7.85
C LEU A 50 25.99 5.23 -6.87
N ASN A 51 26.87 6.12 -7.34
CA ASN A 51 27.75 6.91 -6.46
C ASN A 51 27.18 8.28 -6.07
N GLU A 52 26.13 8.76 -6.73
CA GLU A 52 25.53 10.06 -6.43
C GLU A 52 24.85 10.08 -5.05
N THR A 53 24.87 11.24 -4.40
CA THR A 53 24.35 11.43 -3.04
C THR A 53 22.91 10.98 -2.84
N VAL A 54 22.07 11.05 -3.89
CA VAL A 54 20.67 10.62 -3.83
C VAL A 54 20.54 9.08 -3.72
N TRP A 55 21.51 8.33 -4.25
CA TRP A 55 21.56 6.86 -4.18
C TRP A 55 22.25 6.33 -2.93
N GLN A 56 23.06 7.15 -2.24
CA GLN A 56 23.75 6.77 -1.00
C GLN A 56 22.84 6.73 0.23
N LYS A 57 21.60 7.22 0.13
CA LYS A 57 20.60 7.15 1.19
C LYS A 57 19.98 5.75 1.25
N LYS A 58 19.27 5.43 2.33
CA LYS A 58 18.50 4.18 2.42
C LYS A 58 17.45 4.14 1.29
N GLY A 59 17.56 3.14 0.42
CA GLY A 59 16.57 2.87 -0.63
C GLY A 59 15.29 2.27 -0.06
N TYR A 60 14.23 2.31 -0.85
CA TYR A 60 13.03 1.54 -0.57
C TYR A 60 13.31 0.06 -0.77
N SER A 61 12.94 -0.78 0.20
CA SER A 61 13.26 -2.21 0.19
C SER A 61 12.12 -3.11 0.68
N ASP A 62 10.93 -2.55 0.90
CA ASP A 62 9.76 -3.32 1.35
C ASP A 62 9.03 -3.92 0.14
N PHE A 63 9.72 -4.83 -0.55
CA PHE A 63 9.14 -5.61 -1.64
C PHE A 63 8.53 -6.90 -1.12
N THR A 64 7.55 -7.43 -1.84
CA THR A 64 7.02 -8.78 -1.67
C THR A 64 7.45 -9.64 -2.86
N MET A 65 7.60 -10.92 -2.61
CA MET A 65 7.90 -11.91 -3.64
C MET A 65 6.62 -12.24 -4.41
N SER A 66 6.71 -12.35 -5.73
CA SER A 66 5.59 -12.80 -6.56
C SER A 66 5.74 -14.27 -6.96
N ASP A 67 6.97 -14.76 -7.07
CA ASP A 67 7.33 -16.13 -7.42
C ASP A 67 8.56 -16.54 -6.60
N PRO A 68 8.63 -17.77 -6.03
CA PRO A 68 7.66 -18.87 -6.15
C PRO A 68 6.42 -18.73 -5.25
N ASN A 69 6.51 -17.96 -4.16
CA ASN A 69 5.43 -17.79 -3.19
C ASN A 69 4.96 -16.33 -3.19
N ASP A 70 3.76 -16.10 -3.70
CA ASP A 70 3.20 -14.75 -3.81
C ASP A 70 2.90 -14.14 -2.43
N GLY A 71 3.29 -12.89 -2.24
CA GLY A 71 3.09 -12.10 -1.02
C GLY A 71 4.09 -12.36 0.11
N GLU A 72 4.98 -13.35 -0.02
CA GLU A 72 6.01 -13.62 0.99
C GLU A 72 7.14 -12.59 0.98
N GLN A 73 7.97 -12.60 2.04
CA GLN A 73 9.20 -11.80 2.04
C GLN A 73 10.19 -12.32 0.99
N PRO A 74 10.83 -11.43 0.21
CA PRO A 74 11.78 -11.84 -0.80
C PRO A 74 13.03 -12.45 -0.17
N THR A 75 13.54 -13.52 -0.78
CA THR A 75 14.78 -14.19 -0.37
C THR A 75 16.02 -13.36 -0.71
N GLU A 76 15.96 -12.58 -1.79
CA GLU A 76 17.02 -11.70 -2.25
C GLU A 76 16.63 -10.24 -2.05
N LYS A 77 17.56 -9.47 -1.47
CA LYS A 77 17.30 -8.06 -1.16
C LYS A 77 17.24 -7.23 -2.43
N THR A 78 16.29 -6.31 -2.51
CA THR A 78 16.23 -5.27 -3.54
C THR A 78 16.12 -3.91 -2.89
N GLU A 79 16.90 -2.94 -3.39
CA GLU A 79 16.80 -1.53 -3.00
C GLU A 79 16.49 -0.69 -4.24
N VAL A 80 15.48 0.17 -4.14
CA VAL A 80 15.07 1.07 -5.22
C VAL A 80 15.07 2.51 -4.73
N TRP A 81 15.51 3.42 -5.60
CA TRP A 81 15.45 4.85 -5.39
C TRP A 81 14.77 5.50 -6.59
N ILE A 82 14.04 6.57 -6.30
CA ILE A 82 13.43 7.42 -7.31
C ILE A 82 13.94 8.84 -7.08
N ALA A 83 14.53 9.44 -8.12
CA ALA A 83 14.96 10.82 -8.09
C ALA A 83 14.41 11.59 -9.29
N TYR A 84 14.40 12.91 -9.24
CA TYR A 84 14.00 13.72 -10.38
C TYR A 84 14.74 15.05 -10.43
N ASP A 85 14.80 15.64 -11.61
CA ASP A 85 15.19 17.03 -11.85
C ASP A 85 14.18 17.71 -12.79
N GLU A 86 14.56 18.82 -13.42
CA GLU A 86 13.70 19.57 -14.36
C GLU A 86 13.51 18.87 -15.72
N LYS A 87 14.32 17.85 -16.02
CA LYS A 87 14.40 17.20 -17.32
C LYS A 87 13.87 15.77 -17.29
N ALA A 88 14.07 15.05 -16.18
CA ALA A 88 13.78 13.62 -16.13
C ALA A 88 13.41 13.10 -14.73
N LEU A 89 12.74 11.94 -14.74
CA LEU A 89 12.60 11.03 -13.60
C LEU A 89 13.66 9.94 -13.74
N TYR A 90 14.41 9.70 -12.68
CA TYR A 90 15.47 8.71 -12.59
C TYR A 90 15.05 7.60 -11.65
N VAL A 91 15.23 6.36 -12.07
CA VAL A 91 14.99 5.17 -11.26
C VAL A 91 16.29 4.40 -11.17
N ALA A 92 16.75 4.19 -9.95
CA ALA A 92 17.92 3.36 -9.66
C ALA A 92 17.46 2.14 -8.86
N ALA A 93 18.06 0.99 -9.16
CA ALA A 93 17.80 -0.24 -8.44
C ALA A 93 19.11 -0.98 -8.19
N ARG A 94 19.25 -1.54 -6.99
CA ARG A 94 20.29 -2.48 -6.63
C ARG A 94 19.64 -3.80 -6.25
N LEU A 95 19.89 -4.80 -7.09
CA LEU A 95 19.40 -6.15 -6.91
C LEU A 95 20.56 -6.96 -6.35
N TYR A 96 20.42 -7.43 -5.12
CA TYR A 96 21.39 -8.33 -4.51
C TYR A 96 21.06 -9.74 -5.01
N ASP A 97 22.09 -10.51 -5.29
CA ASP A 97 21.97 -11.88 -5.75
C ASP A 97 23.09 -12.67 -5.08
N SER A 98 22.75 -13.82 -4.48
CA SER A 98 23.72 -14.69 -3.82
C SER A 98 24.60 -15.48 -4.80
N GLU A 99 24.15 -15.66 -6.05
CA GLU A 99 24.84 -16.40 -7.11
C GLU A 99 25.02 -15.57 -8.41
N PRO A 100 25.58 -14.34 -8.35
CA PRO A 100 25.59 -13.41 -9.49
C PRO A 100 26.39 -13.91 -10.69
N LYS A 101 27.24 -14.93 -10.51
CA LYS A 101 27.99 -15.60 -11.59
C LYS A 101 27.11 -16.42 -12.52
N LEU A 102 25.90 -16.78 -12.09
CA LEU A 102 24.94 -17.53 -12.89
C LEU A 102 24.09 -16.63 -13.80
N ILE A 103 24.16 -15.31 -13.63
CA ILE A 103 23.49 -14.35 -14.48
C ILE A 103 24.11 -14.44 -15.88
N LYS A 104 23.29 -14.84 -16.87
CA LYS A 104 23.70 -14.96 -18.26
C LYS A 104 23.10 -13.84 -19.11
N CYS A 105 23.94 -13.21 -19.90
CA CYS A 105 23.50 -12.37 -21.01
C CYS A 105 23.00 -13.28 -22.14
N ARG A 106 21.88 -12.93 -22.76
CA ARG A 106 21.30 -13.65 -23.90
C ARG A 106 21.58 -12.92 -25.20
#